data_AF-A0AAJ2WGF9-F1
#
_entry.id   AF-A0AAJ2WGF9-F1
#
_cell.length_a   1.000
_cell.length_b   1.000
_cell.length_c   1.000
_cell.angle_alpha   90.00
_cell.angle_beta   90.00
_cell.angle_gamma   90.00
#
_symmetry.space_group_name_H-M   'P 1'
#
loop_
_entity.id
_entity.type
_entity.pdbx_description
1 polymer ?
#
loop_
_entity_poly.entity_id
_entity_poly.type
_entity_poly.pdbx_seq_one_letter_code
_entity_poly.pdbx_strand_id
1 'polypeptide(L)'
;MTAFIYVVTKLVSVFLGAEQLLMMFRAVLSWLPVDEDSDISNFLFAMTEPVIYPVRMLLDRFEGLDEFPIDLSFIISFMLLSLVQMLLPTFR
;
A
#
# COMPACT_ATOMS: atom_id res chain seq x y z
N MET A 1 30.81 3.74 -1.30
CA MET A 1 29.78 3.72 -0.24
C MET A 1 28.58 4.58 -0.62
N THR A 2 28.75 5.85 -0.98
CA THR A 2 27.64 6.78 -1.32
C THR A 2 26.83 6.37 -2.56
N ALA A 3 27.49 5.88 -3.62
CA ALA A 3 26.79 5.42 -4.83
C ALA A 3 25.86 4.22 -4.57
N PHE A 4 26.31 3.28 -3.73
CA PHE A 4 25.50 2.13 -3.33
C PHE A 4 24.25 2.57 -2.56
N ILE A 5 24.42 3.44 -1.55
CA ILE A 5 23.29 4.00 -0.78
C ILE A 5 22.31 4.71 -1.70
N TYR A 6 22.80 5.56 -2.61
CA TYR A 6 21.95 6.27 -3.57
C TYR A 6 21.09 5.33 -4.42
N VAL A 7 21.69 4.27 -4.98
CA VAL A 7 20.97 3.29 -5.80
C VAL A 7 19.91 2.58 -4.98
N VAL A 8 20.25 2.11 -3.77
CA VAL A 8 19.29 1.45 -2.87
C VAL A 8 18.13 2.38 -2.52
N THR A 9 18.41 3.60 -2.08
CA THR A 9 17.38 4.61 -1.77
C THR A 9 16.49 4.86 -2.98
N LYS A 10 17.04 4.94 -4.19
CA LYS A 10 16.25 5.19 -5.39
C LYS A 10 15.37 4.00 -5.75
N LEU A 11 15.87 2.78 -5.66
CA LEU A 11 15.09 1.57 -5.90
C LEU A 11 13.92 1.44 -4.92
N VAL A 12 14.16 1.65 -3.63
CA VAL A 12 13.11 1.63 -2.61
C VAL A 12 12.09 2.74 -2.88
N SER A 13 12.53 3.95 -3.22
CA SER A 13 11.62 5.07 -3.54
C SER A 13 10.68 4.74 -4.70
N VAL A 14 11.21 4.10 -5.75
CA VAL A 14 10.44 3.70 -6.94
C VAL A 14 9.46 2.59 -6.59
N PHE A 15 9.90 1.59 -5.82
CA PHE A 15 9.04 0.50 -5.35
C PHE A 15 7.85 1.05 -4.53
N LEU A 16 8.10 1.90 -3.53
CA LEU A 16 7.05 2.50 -2.71
C LEU A 16 6.05 3.31 -3.57
N GLY A 17 6.55 4.06 -4.55
CA GLY A 17 5.70 4.81 -5.48
C GLY A 17 4.84 3.91 -6.38
N ALA A 18 5.38 2.77 -6.81
CA ALA A 18 4.64 1.78 -7.57
C ALA A 18 3.52 1.14 -6.73
N GLU A 19 3.81 0.78 -5.48
CA GLU A 19 2.81 0.26 -4.54
C GLU A 19 1.67 1.26 -4.30
N GLN A 20 2.00 2.52 -4.03
CA GLN A 20 0.98 3.58 -3.87
C GLN A 20 0.12 3.74 -5.13
N LEU A 21 0.72 3.66 -6.32
CA LEU A 21 -0.01 3.76 -7.58
C LEU A 21 -0.96 2.56 -7.77
N LEU A 22 -0.51 1.34 -7.46
CA LEU A 22 -1.35 0.14 -7.51
C LEU A 22 -2.52 0.23 -6.52
N MET A 23 -2.26 0.71 -5.30
CA MET A 23 -3.30 0.99 -4.32
C MET A 23 -4.30 2.02 -4.87
N MET A 24 -3.85 3.11 -5.48
CA MET A 24 -4.74 4.10 -6.11
C MET A 24 -5.59 3.47 -7.21
N PHE A 25 -5.01 2.63 -8.08
CA PHE A 25 -5.78 1.92 -9.09
C PHE A 25 -6.83 0.99 -8.46
N ARG A 26 -6.49 0.27 -7.40
CA ARG A 26 -7.44 -0.59 -6.66
C ARG A 26 -8.60 0.23 -6.06
N ALA A 27 -8.30 1.40 -5.49
CA ALA A 27 -9.32 2.31 -4.95
C ALA A 27 -10.24 2.86 -6.05
N VAL A 28 -9.69 3.28 -7.18
CA VAL A 28 -10.49 3.73 -8.33
C VAL A 28 -11.34 2.59 -8.88
N LEU A 29 -10.78 1.39 -9.01
CA LEU A 29 -11.49 0.21 -9.49
C LEU A 29 -12.68 -0.14 -8.59
N SER A 30 -12.56 0.06 -7.27
CA SER A 30 -13.64 -0.20 -6.31
C SER A 30 -14.88 0.68 -6.50
N TRP A 31 -14.76 1.81 -7.21
CA TRP A 31 -15.90 2.66 -7.58
C TRP A 31 -16.52 2.30 -8.92
N LEU A 32 -15.86 1.46 -9.70
CA LEU A 32 -16.36 1.00 -10.98
C LEU A 32 -17.17 -0.29 -10.77
N PRO A 33 -18.22 -0.53 -11.57
CA PRO A 33 -18.98 -1.77 -11.54
C PRO A 33 -18.21 -2.87 -12.29
N VAL A 34 -17.03 -3.24 -11.78
CA VAL A 34 -16.17 -4.30 -12.31
C VAL A 34 -16.29 -5.52 -11.40
N ASP A 35 -16.37 -6.72 -11.97
CA ASP A 35 -16.39 -7.95 -11.19
C ASP A 35 -15.15 -8.05 -10.30
N GLU A 36 -15.35 -8.28 -9.00
CA GLU A 36 -14.27 -8.43 -8.01
C GLU A 36 -13.32 -9.58 -8.38
N ASP A 37 -13.83 -10.60 -9.08
CA ASP A 37 -13.08 -11.76 -9.57
C ASP A 37 -12.40 -11.55 -10.93
N SER A 38 -12.46 -10.33 -11.49
CA SER A 38 -11.75 -10.02 -12.73
C SER A 38 -10.22 -10.15 -12.57
N ASP A 39 -9.53 -10.50 -13.65
CA ASP A 39 -8.07 -10.64 -13.67
C ASP A 39 -7.35 -9.37 -13.18
N ILE A 40 -7.90 -8.19 -13.47
CA ILE A 40 -7.35 -6.89 -13.06
C ILE A 40 -7.51 -6.68 -11.56
N SER A 41 -8.69 -6.97 -11.01
CA SER A 41 -8.95 -6.88 -9.57
C SER A 41 -8.04 -7.84 -8.80
N ASN A 42 -7.96 -9.10 -9.24
CA ASN A 42 -7.08 -10.11 -8.66
C ASN A 42 -5.60 -9.73 -8.72
N PHE A 43 -5.15 -9.16 -9.84
CA PHE A 43 -3.79 -8.64 -9.98
C PHE A 43 -3.51 -7.51 -8.97
N LEU A 44 -4.39 -6.51 -8.90
CA LEU A 44 -4.22 -5.38 -7.97
C LEU A 44 -4.25 -5.85 -6.52
N PHE A 45 -5.14 -6.79 -6.18
CA PHE A 45 -5.19 -7.43 -4.88
C PHE A 45 -3.86 -8.13 -4.56
N ALA A 46 -3.42 -9.06 -5.42
CA ALA A 46 -2.22 -9.85 -5.19
C ALA A 46 -0.95 -8.99 -5.02
N MET A 47 -0.85 -7.86 -5.73
CA MET A 47 0.30 -6.97 -5.62
C MET A 47 0.24 -6.09 -4.37
N THR A 48 -0.94 -5.62 -3.96
CA THR A 48 -1.09 -4.68 -2.84
C THR A 48 -1.27 -5.35 -1.48
N GLU A 49 -1.79 -6.59 -1.44
CA GLU A 49 -2.05 -7.31 -0.19
C GLU A 49 -0.81 -7.60 0.66
N PRO A 50 0.38 -7.93 0.11
CA PRO A 50 1.58 -8.11 0.93
C PRO A 50 1.92 -6.89 1.81
N VAL A 51 1.51 -5.69 1.39
CA VAL A 51 1.67 -4.46 2.17
C VAL A 51 0.50 -4.21 3.12
N ILE A 52 -0.73 -4.49 2.68
CA ILE A 52 -1.95 -4.20 3.45
C ILE A 52 -2.20 -5.24 4.54
N TYR A 53 -1.98 -6.52 4.26
CA TYR A 53 -2.28 -7.64 5.14
C TYR A 53 -1.59 -7.55 6.51
N PRO A 54 -0.29 -7.18 6.61
CA PRO A 54 0.35 -6.97 7.91
C PRO A 54 -0.34 -5.90 8.75
N VAL A 55 -0.83 -4.84 8.13
CA VAL A 55 -1.58 -3.77 8.81
C VAL A 55 -2.94 -4.29 9.25
N ARG A 56 -3.65 -5.02 8.37
CA ARG A 56 -4.94 -5.65 8.70
C ARG A 56 -4.82 -6.57 9.91
N MET A 57 -3.82 -7.46 9.92
CA MET A 57 -3.55 -8.35 11.04
C MET A 57 -3.26 -7.62 12.36
N LEU A 58 -2.74 -6.39 12.32
CA LEU A 58 -2.54 -5.56 13.51
C LEU A 58 -3.86 -4.91 13.97
N LEU A 59 -4.72 -4.51 13.03
CA LEU A 59 -6.03 -3.92 13.31
C LEU A 59 -7.05 -4.93 13.83
N ASP A 60 -7.03 -6.16 13.32
CA ASP A 60 -7.93 -7.25 13.74
C ASP A 60 -7.79 -7.60 15.24
N ARG A 61 -6.73 -7.10 15.91
CA ARG A 61 -6.53 -7.25 17.36
C ARG A 61 -7.40 -6.29 18.18
N PHE A 62 -8.02 -5.29 17.56
CA PHE A 62 -8.86 -4.31 18.20
C PHE A 62 -10.32 -4.57 17.86
N GLU A 63 -11.10 -4.94 18.88
CA GLU A 63 -12.54 -5.14 18.73
C GLU A 63 -13.23 -3.85 18.26
N GLY A 64 -14.14 -3.96 17.28
CA GLY A 64 -14.93 -2.84 16.75
C GLY A 64 -14.31 -2.07 15.58
N LEU A 65 -13.08 -2.39 15.15
CA LEU A 65 -12.51 -1.79 13.92
C LEU A 65 -13.09 -2.38 12.63
N ASP A 66 -13.67 -3.58 12.70
CA ASP A 66 -14.33 -4.23 11.55
C ASP A 66 -15.70 -3.63 11.22
N GLU A 67 -16.27 -2.82 12.13
CA GLU A 67 -17.58 -2.17 11.95
C GLU A 67 -17.51 -0.92 11.06
N PHE A 68 -16.30 -0.47 10.70
CA PHE A 68 -16.14 0.69 9.84
C PHE A 68 -16.52 0.36 8.39
N PRO A 69 -17.31 1.21 7.72
CA PRO A 69 -17.72 0.99 6.32
C PRO A 69 -16.57 1.12 5.32
N ILE A 70 -15.36 1.48 5.77
CA ILE A 70 -14.18 1.72 4.94
C ILE A 70 -13.06 0.81 5.44
N ASP A 71 -12.29 0.22 4.52
CA ASP A 71 -11.10 -0.57 4.87
C ASP A 71 -10.02 0.33 5.50
N LEU A 72 -9.98 0.35 6.83
CA LEU A 72 -8.98 1.08 7.61
C LEU A 72 -7.56 0.56 7.35
N SER A 73 -7.41 -0.75 7.09
CA SER A 73 -6.10 -1.34 6.81
C SER A 73 -5.50 -0.78 5.54
N PHE A 74 -6.35 -0.55 4.52
CA PHE A 74 -5.95 0.10 3.28
C PHE A 74 -5.46 1.53 3.51
N ILE A 75 -6.25 2.35 4.23
CA ILE A 75 -5.90 3.75 4.51
C ILE A 75 -4.60 3.85 5.31
N ILE A 76 -4.50 3.08 6.40
CA ILE A 76 -3.33 3.11 7.28
C ILE A 76 -2.08 2.65 6.52
N SER A 77 -2.18 1.60 5.70
CA SER A 77 -1.07 1.15 4.86
C SER A 77 -0.60 2.25 3.90
N PHE A 78 -1.53 2.93 3.24
CA PHE A 78 -1.20 4.03 2.33
C PHE A 78 -0.50 5.19 3.07
N MET A 79 -0.98 5.54 4.27
CA MET A 79 -0.37 6.57 5.11
C MET A 79 1.04 6.18 5.58
N LEU A 80 1.24 4.93 5.99
CA LEU A 80 2.54 4.41 6.41
C LEU A 80 3.55 4.43 5.25
N LEU A 81 3.16 3.98 4.05
CA LEU A 81 4.02 4.06 2.87
C LEU A 81 4.41 5.51 2.55
N SER A 82 3.44 6.43 2.63
CA SER A 82 3.67 7.86 2.39
C SER A 82 4.64 8.46 3.40
N LEU A 83 4.52 8.08 4.68
CA LEU A 83 5.45 8.48 5.73
C LEU A 83 6.86 7.94 5.45
N VAL A 84 6.99 6.66 5.11
CA VAL A 84 8.29 6.05 4.79
C VAL A 84 8.93 6.75 3.60
N GLN A 85 8.17 7.02 2.53
CA GLN A 85 8.66 7.70 1.34
C GLN A 85 9.11 9.13 1.62
N MET A 86 8.39 9.85 2.50
CA MET A 86 8.76 11.20 2.94
C MET A 86 10.06 11.21 3.76
N LEU A 87 10.27 10.20 4.60
CA LEU A 87 11.46 10.10 5.46
C LEU A 87 12.69 9.56 4.71
N LEU A 88 12.49 8.77 3.66
CA LEU A 88 13.57 8.14 2.89
C LEU A 88 14.66 9.11 2.38
N PRO A 89 14.34 10.29 1.79
CA PRO A 89 15.34 11.25 1.37
C PRO A 89 16.01 12.02 2.52
N THR A 90 15.45 12.02 3.73
CA THR A 90 16.03 12.66 4.92
C THR A 90 17.30 11.94 5.40
N PHE A 91 17.44 10.66 5.10
CA PHE A 91 18.63 9.85 5.46
C PHE A 91 19.80 9.96 4.47
N ARG A 92 19.83 11.01 3.64
CA ARG A 92 20.95 11.30 2.74
C ARG A 92 22.13 11.95 3.44
#